data_AF-A0A2N0P1C6-F1
#
_entry.id   AF-A0A2N0P1C6-F1
#
_cell.length_a   1.000
_cell.length_b   1.000
_cell.length_c   1.000
_cell.angle_alpha   90.00
_cell.angle_beta   90.00
_cell.angle_gamma   90.00
#
_symmetry.space_group_name_H-M   'P 1'
#
loop_
_entity.id
_entity.type
_entity.pdbx_description
1 polymer ?
#
loop_
_entity_poly.entity_id
_entity_poly.type
_entity_poly.pdbx_seq_one_letter_code
_entity_poly.pdbx_strand_id
1 'polypeptide(L)'
;MNEFKIDHKFYGITQNPETKNYVMVLNYKCKKCNYICNTIYFQQNFVNWTSGNNYIDKFVQDTQLSAHSDYKVFENALEWIPYDRFINIEKSRSGKTYRANWIDGNIRYWDCGRRNWGRNNNMIVYLIGLNSPEVITLKFMNKFKIDYEFYGITQNPETKNYMMVLNDRCKKCKYTCNSIHFQRNFKNWTSGNNDIDNFIQDTQLSAHKNAKEALEWIPYDRFNNIEKIGRFGRVFRANWIDGCIFEWNGNWKRYKDRIVTLKILSNSENIALEFMNEINEPYGITQNPEKKNYIMVLSNDKCKKCKYTCNAIHFQQNFVNWTSDNDDIDKFIQDTQLSAHKNVKEALGWIPYDRFNNIEKIGRFDKVFRANWIDGYIFKWNGICQNWERVNQNRIVTFKELDNSKNIILELMKEANGSYGITQNPETKNYIIVLDYICEECNYICNAIHFQQNFVNWTSGNDDVDKFIQDTQLLAHKTVQEALEWIPYYKFNNIEKIGGFGRVFRANWIDGCIFEWNGICQNWERVNQNRIVTLKILSNSENIALEFMNEISKPYGITQNPETKCYMMVLNDKCKN
;
A
#
# COMPACT_ATOMS: atom_id res chain seq x y z
N MET A 1 -22.27 -57.83 -2.78
CA MET A 1 -23.63 -58.03 -2.22
C MET A 1 -23.70 -57.17 -0.98
N ASN A 2 -24.36 -56.03 -1.06
CA ASN A 2 -24.62 -55.13 0.08
C ASN A 2 -26.13 -54.94 0.13
N GLU A 3 -26.86 -55.86 0.77
CA GLU A 3 -28.26 -55.65 1.10
C GLU A 3 -28.35 -54.61 2.22
N PHE A 4 -28.66 -53.37 1.87
CA PHE A 4 -29.02 -52.35 2.86
C PHE A 4 -30.53 -52.11 2.82
N LYS A 5 -31.24 -52.67 3.80
CA LYS A 5 -32.68 -52.50 4.02
C LYS A 5 -32.96 -51.09 4.59
N ILE A 6 -33.97 -50.40 4.06
CA ILE A 6 -34.46 -49.10 4.56
C ILE A 6 -35.10 -49.28 5.95
N ASP A 7 -34.96 -48.30 6.84
CA ASP A 7 -35.64 -48.27 8.15
C ASP A 7 -36.59 -47.06 8.24
N HIS A 8 -37.57 -47.10 9.13
CA HIS A 8 -38.60 -46.07 9.26
C HIS A 8 -38.55 -45.41 10.64
N LYS A 9 -38.47 -44.08 10.69
CA LYS A 9 -38.71 -43.30 11.91
C LYS A 9 -40.20 -43.01 12.02
N PHE A 10 -40.81 -43.39 13.13
CA PHE A 10 -42.16 -43.01 13.47
C PHE A 10 -42.22 -41.54 13.91
N TYR A 11 -43.14 -40.77 13.32
CA TYR A 11 -43.39 -39.36 13.66
C TYR A 11 -44.78 -39.12 14.26
N GLY A 12 -45.71 -40.07 14.10
CA GLY A 12 -47.06 -39.96 14.64
C GLY A 12 -48.05 -40.86 13.90
N ILE A 13 -49.32 -40.75 14.25
CA ILE A 13 -50.43 -41.42 13.58
C ILE A 13 -51.39 -40.33 13.12
N THR A 14 -51.88 -40.43 11.89
CA THR A 14 -52.95 -39.57 11.35
C THR A 14 -54.15 -40.42 10.99
N GLN A 15 -55.34 -39.84 10.90
CA GLN A 15 -56.54 -40.55 10.50
C GLN A 15 -56.91 -40.17 9.07
N ASN A 16 -57.10 -41.16 8.20
CA ASN A 16 -57.64 -40.94 6.87
C ASN A 16 -59.09 -40.44 7.02
N PRO A 17 -59.42 -39.24 6.50
CA PRO A 17 -60.72 -38.61 6.76
C PRO A 17 -61.89 -39.35 6.11
N GLU A 18 -61.65 -40.10 5.03
CA GLU A 18 -62.64 -40.85 4.26
C GLU A 18 -62.87 -42.24 4.84
N THR A 19 -61.80 -43.00 5.09
CA THR A 19 -61.90 -44.40 5.54
C THR A 19 -61.96 -44.56 7.06
N LYS A 20 -61.71 -43.47 7.81
CA LYS A 20 -61.54 -43.43 9.28
C LYS A 20 -60.41 -44.32 9.82
N ASN A 21 -59.62 -44.92 8.95
CA ASN A 21 -58.47 -45.73 9.32
C ASN A 21 -57.32 -44.85 9.82
N TYR A 22 -56.64 -45.32 10.86
CA TYR A 22 -55.44 -44.69 11.39
C TYR A 22 -54.22 -45.18 10.60
N VAL A 23 -53.40 -44.24 10.12
CA VAL A 23 -52.20 -44.50 9.32
C VAL A 23 -50.99 -43.93 10.04
N MET A 24 -49.90 -44.70 10.10
CA MET A 24 -48.64 -44.25 10.68
C MET A 24 -47.93 -43.28 9.73
N VAL A 25 -47.50 -42.14 10.27
CA VAL A 25 -46.62 -41.19 9.58
C VAL A 25 -45.18 -41.63 9.83
N LEU A 26 -44.57 -42.19 8.79
CA LEU A 26 -43.21 -42.70 8.81
C LEU A 26 -42.30 -41.83 7.92
N ASN A 27 -41.04 -41.68 8.30
CA ASN A 27 -40.01 -41.12 7.43
C ASN A 27 -38.86 -42.11 7.27
N TYR A 28 -38.23 -42.12 6.09
CA TYR A 28 -37.12 -43.02 5.81
C TYR A 28 -35.89 -42.64 6.63
N LYS A 29 -35.14 -43.64 7.09
CA LYS A 29 -33.84 -43.46 7.73
C LYS A 29 -32.81 -44.34 7.05
N CYS A 30 -31.63 -43.76 6.83
CA CYS A 30 -30.48 -44.50 6.38
C CYS A 30 -29.95 -45.29 7.57
N LYS A 31 -29.87 -46.63 7.47
CA LYS A 31 -29.39 -47.48 8.57
C LYS A 31 -28.00 -47.11 9.07
N LYS A 32 -27.10 -46.70 8.16
CA LYS A 32 -25.74 -46.31 8.51
C LYS A 32 -25.68 -44.98 9.27
N CYS A 33 -26.52 -44.02 8.89
CA CYS A 33 -26.48 -42.67 9.44
C CYS A 33 -27.48 -42.45 10.58
N ASN A 34 -28.54 -43.27 10.68
CA ASN A 34 -29.69 -43.11 11.57
C ASN A 34 -30.48 -41.79 11.39
N TYR A 35 -30.30 -41.11 10.25
CA TYR A 35 -31.05 -39.95 9.80
C TYR A 35 -31.25 -40.00 8.27
N ILE A 36 -31.99 -39.04 7.71
CA ILE A 36 -32.15 -38.90 6.25
C ILE A 36 -30.87 -38.30 5.68
N CYS A 37 -30.17 -39.05 4.85
CA CYS A 37 -28.97 -38.57 4.16
C CYS A 37 -29.11 -38.72 2.65
N ASN A 38 -28.12 -38.20 1.90
CA ASN A 38 -28.13 -38.15 0.45
C ASN A 38 -28.40 -39.49 -0.24
N THR A 39 -27.99 -40.62 0.35
CA THR A 39 -28.29 -41.94 -0.22
C THR A 39 -29.79 -42.20 -0.35
N ILE A 40 -30.60 -41.72 0.59
CA ILE A 40 -32.07 -41.86 0.54
C ILE A 40 -32.63 -41.01 -0.60
N TYR A 41 -32.15 -39.77 -0.75
CA TYR A 41 -32.60 -38.89 -1.84
C TYR A 41 -32.21 -39.42 -3.22
N PHE A 42 -31.03 -40.04 -3.36
CA PHE A 42 -30.64 -40.73 -4.60
C PHE A 42 -31.54 -41.94 -4.87
N GLN A 43 -31.79 -42.79 -3.89
CA GLN A 43 -32.65 -43.98 -4.02
C GLN A 43 -34.07 -43.63 -4.51
N GLN A 44 -34.65 -42.56 -3.97
CA GLN A 44 -35.97 -42.08 -4.38
C GLN A 44 -36.02 -41.63 -5.85
N ASN A 45 -34.86 -41.35 -6.46
CA ASN A 45 -34.74 -40.77 -7.79
C ASN A 45 -33.90 -41.63 -8.76
N PHE A 46 -33.65 -42.92 -8.47
CA PHE A 46 -32.83 -43.78 -9.35
C PHE A 46 -33.35 -43.89 -10.78
N VAL A 47 -34.67 -43.80 -10.97
CA VAL A 47 -35.30 -43.80 -12.29
C VAL A 47 -34.79 -42.67 -13.20
N ASN A 48 -34.30 -41.56 -12.62
CA ASN A 48 -33.79 -40.40 -13.35
C ASN A 48 -32.32 -40.55 -13.80
N TRP A 49 -31.63 -41.61 -13.37
CA TRP A 49 -30.20 -41.83 -13.60
C TRP A 49 -29.92 -43.05 -14.48
N THR A 50 -30.75 -43.27 -15.49
CA THR A 50 -30.71 -44.47 -16.34
C THR A 50 -30.12 -44.17 -17.72
N SER A 51 -29.17 -45.00 -18.12
CA SER A 51 -28.50 -44.99 -19.43
C SER A 51 -29.09 -45.99 -20.42
N GLY A 52 -29.91 -46.92 -19.94
CA GLY A 52 -30.36 -48.08 -20.70
C GLY A 52 -29.34 -49.23 -20.71
N ASN A 53 -28.18 -49.07 -20.04
CA ASN A 53 -27.21 -50.15 -19.82
C ASN A 53 -27.14 -50.50 -18.33
N ASN A 54 -27.56 -51.73 -18.00
CA ASN A 54 -27.62 -52.21 -16.61
C ASN A 54 -26.29 -52.15 -15.85
N TYR A 55 -25.15 -52.29 -16.53
CA TYR A 55 -23.84 -52.21 -15.89
C TYR A 55 -23.49 -50.77 -15.52
N ILE A 56 -23.72 -49.81 -16.41
CA ILE A 56 -23.50 -48.38 -16.15
C ILE A 56 -24.45 -47.88 -15.06
N ASP A 57 -25.73 -48.24 -15.15
CA ASP A 57 -26.76 -47.80 -14.20
C ASP A 57 -26.45 -48.33 -12.80
N LYS A 58 -26.09 -49.61 -12.70
CA LYS A 58 -25.66 -50.21 -11.43
C LYS A 58 -24.39 -49.53 -10.90
N PHE A 59 -23.41 -49.26 -11.75
CA PHE A 59 -22.18 -48.58 -11.34
C PHE A 59 -22.45 -47.17 -10.79
N VAL A 60 -23.25 -46.38 -11.49
CA VAL A 60 -23.68 -45.04 -11.04
C VAL A 60 -24.42 -45.14 -9.70
N GLN A 61 -25.40 -46.03 -9.59
CA GLN A 61 -26.17 -46.26 -8.37
C GLN A 61 -25.28 -46.70 -7.19
N ASP A 62 -24.33 -47.61 -7.40
CA ASP A 62 -23.40 -48.07 -6.35
C ASP A 62 -22.59 -46.90 -5.76
N THR A 63 -22.18 -45.93 -6.60
CA THR A 63 -21.51 -44.71 -6.11
C THR A 63 -22.46 -43.80 -5.33
N GLN A 64 -23.66 -43.57 -5.84
CA GLN A 64 -24.69 -42.74 -5.19
C GLN A 64 -25.11 -43.30 -3.81
N LEU A 65 -25.19 -44.63 -3.70
CA LEU A 65 -25.46 -45.33 -2.43
C LEU A 65 -24.35 -45.20 -1.40
N SER A 66 -23.14 -44.84 -1.82
CA SER A 66 -22.01 -44.60 -0.93
C SER A 66 -21.93 -43.14 -0.44
N ALA A 67 -22.72 -42.23 -1.02
CA ALA A 67 -22.69 -40.80 -0.74
C ALA A 67 -23.61 -40.41 0.42
N HIS A 68 -23.15 -40.62 1.65
CA HIS A 68 -23.91 -40.27 2.86
C HIS A 68 -23.71 -38.82 3.35
N SER A 69 -22.65 -38.15 2.89
CA SER A 69 -22.28 -36.79 3.32
C SER A 69 -23.04 -35.73 2.54
N ASP A 70 -23.48 -34.67 3.22
CA ASP A 70 -24.03 -33.44 2.62
C ASP A 70 -22.97 -32.49 2.08
N TYR A 71 -21.71 -32.73 2.44
CA TYR A 71 -20.56 -31.99 1.92
C TYR A 71 -19.95 -32.71 0.72
N LYS A 72 -19.74 -31.97 -0.38
CA LYS A 72 -19.08 -32.41 -1.62
C LYS A 72 -19.67 -33.70 -2.20
N VAL A 73 -20.98 -33.70 -2.41
CA VAL A 73 -21.72 -34.88 -2.92
C VAL A 73 -21.11 -35.42 -4.20
N PHE A 74 -20.74 -34.55 -5.15
CA PHE A 74 -20.08 -34.92 -6.41
C PHE A 74 -18.76 -35.70 -6.30
N GLU A 75 -18.04 -35.64 -5.17
CA GLU A 75 -16.80 -36.43 -5.00
C GLU A 75 -17.10 -37.93 -4.78
N ASN A 76 -18.32 -38.23 -4.32
CA ASN A 76 -18.75 -39.53 -3.85
C ASN A 76 -19.86 -40.15 -4.71
N ALA A 77 -20.71 -39.34 -5.35
CA ALA A 77 -21.81 -39.77 -6.20
C ALA A 77 -21.56 -39.38 -7.65
N LEU A 78 -21.53 -40.38 -8.55
CA LEU A 78 -21.49 -40.16 -9.98
C LEU A 78 -22.90 -39.96 -10.55
N GLU A 79 -22.95 -39.32 -11.70
CA GLU A 79 -24.16 -39.03 -12.44
C GLU A 79 -24.18 -39.75 -13.78
N TRP A 80 -25.34 -40.25 -14.18
CA TRP A 80 -25.63 -40.39 -15.60
C TRP A 80 -26.01 -39.02 -16.15
N ILE A 81 -25.29 -38.56 -17.16
CA ILE A 81 -25.46 -37.20 -17.71
C ILE A 81 -25.94 -37.33 -19.15
N PRO A 82 -27.19 -36.92 -19.45
CA PRO A 82 -27.69 -36.90 -20.81
C PRO A 82 -26.80 -36.05 -21.73
N TYR A 83 -26.50 -36.55 -22.93
CA TYR A 83 -25.47 -35.95 -23.80
C TYR A 83 -25.86 -34.57 -24.32
N ASP A 84 -27.16 -34.31 -24.47
CA ASP A 84 -27.74 -33.02 -24.86
C ASP A 84 -27.52 -31.91 -23.82
N ARG A 85 -27.06 -32.24 -22.61
CA ARG A 85 -26.65 -31.27 -21.58
C ARG A 85 -25.24 -30.71 -21.82
N PHE A 86 -24.53 -31.18 -22.84
CA PHE A 86 -23.23 -30.66 -23.26
C PHE A 86 -23.37 -29.80 -24.51
N ILE A 87 -22.91 -28.55 -24.43
CA ILE A 87 -22.85 -27.61 -25.55
C ILE A 87 -21.40 -27.22 -25.84
N ASN A 88 -21.15 -26.65 -27.03
CA ASN A 88 -19.82 -26.21 -27.47
C ASN A 88 -18.76 -27.31 -27.34
N ILE A 89 -19.06 -28.51 -27.85
CA ILE A 89 -18.17 -29.67 -27.77
C ILE A 89 -17.04 -29.51 -28.78
N GLU A 90 -15.82 -29.31 -28.29
CA GLU A 90 -14.59 -29.11 -29.07
C GLU A 90 -13.68 -30.34 -28.95
N LYS A 91 -13.27 -30.93 -30.08
CA LYS A 91 -12.35 -32.08 -30.09
C LYS A 91 -10.90 -31.62 -29.89
N SER A 92 -10.15 -32.32 -29.03
CA SER A 92 -8.72 -32.05 -28.83
C SER A 92 -7.88 -32.47 -30.04
N ARG A 93 -6.68 -31.89 -30.18
CA ARG A 93 -5.75 -32.17 -31.29
C ARG A 93 -5.28 -33.62 -31.36
N SER A 94 -5.29 -34.35 -30.23
CA SER A 94 -5.00 -35.80 -30.18
C SER A 94 -6.18 -36.69 -30.57
N GLY A 95 -7.38 -36.11 -30.67
CA GLY A 95 -8.62 -36.77 -31.08
C GLY A 95 -9.26 -37.68 -30.04
N LYS A 96 -8.67 -37.83 -28.84
CA LYS A 96 -9.12 -38.76 -27.78
C LYS A 96 -9.93 -38.09 -26.66
N THR A 97 -9.96 -36.76 -26.61
CA THR A 97 -10.62 -35.98 -25.56
C THR A 97 -11.44 -34.88 -26.19
N TYR A 98 -12.59 -34.57 -25.61
CA TYR A 98 -13.43 -33.45 -26.01
C TYR A 98 -13.56 -32.47 -24.84
N ARG A 99 -13.55 -31.17 -25.10
CA ARG A 99 -13.88 -30.13 -24.13
C ARG A 99 -15.33 -29.72 -24.36
N ALA A 100 -16.14 -29.61 -23.31
CA ALA A 100 -17.54 -29.25 -23.43
C ALA A 100 -18.01 -28.34 -22.29
N ASN A 101 -19.06 -27.57 -22.54
CA ASN A 101 -19.79 -26.83 -21.50
C ASN A 101 -20.96 -27.68 -21.03
N TRP A 102 -20.95 -28.08 -19.77
CA TRP A 102 -22.03 -28.78 -19.09
C TRP A 102 -22.98 -27.78 -18.44
N ILE A 103 -24.23 -27.71 -18.93
CA ILE A 103 -25.19 -26.69 -18.51
C ILE A 103 -25.69 -26.87 -17.07
N ASP A 104 -25.92 -28.11 -16.63
CA ASP A 104 -26.35 -28.40 -15.26
C ASP A 104 -25.22 -28.24 -14.25
N GLY A 105 -24.03 -28.69 -14.64
CA GLY A 105 -22.90 -28.88 -13.74
C GLY A 105 -23.17 -29.90 -12.62
N ASN A 106 -22.18 -30.06 -11.76
CA ASN A 106 -22.17 -31.14 -10.76
C ASN A 106 -23.09 -30.87 -9.56
N ILE A 107 -23.57 -31.94 -8.95
CA ILE A 107 -24.35 -31.90 -7.70
C ILE A 107 -23.51 -31.40 -6.52
N ARG A 108 -23.97 -30.37 -5.81
CA ARG A 108 -23.35 -29.89 -4.56
C ARG A 108 -24.03 -30.41 -3.30
N TYR A 109 -25.35 -30.29 -3.21
CA TYR A 109 -26.14 -30.59 -2.02
C TYR A 109 -27.61 -30.87 -2.40
N TRP A 110 -28.38 -31.46 -1.49
CA TRP A 110 -29.83 -31.61 -1.64
C TRP A 110 -30.56 -30.36 -1.10
N ASP A 111 -31.35 -29.69 -1.94
CA ASP A 111 -32.19 -28.56 -1.55
C ASP A 111 -33.57 -29.08 -1.11
N CYS A 112 -33.81 -29.09 0.19
CA CYS A 112 -35.07 -29.59 0.76
C CYS A 112 -36.29 -28.72 0.41
N GLY A 113 -36.10 -27.42 0.18
CA GLY A 113 -37.17 -26.50 -0.21
C GLY A 113 -37.63 -26.71 -1.65
N ARG A 114 -36.67 -26.93 -2.55
CA ARG A 114 -36.94 -27.23 -3.97
C ARG A 114 -37.20 -28.71 -4.24
N ARG A 115 -36.94 -29.59 -3.26
CA ARG A 115 -36.96 -31.05 -3.39
C ARG A 115 -36.15 -31.53 -4.60
N ASN A 116 -34.97 -30.93 -4.80
CA ASN A 116 -34.09 -31.23 -5.93
C ASN A 116 -32.62 -30.98 -5.55
N TRP A 117 -31.69 -31.45 -6.38
CA TRP A 117 -30.26 -31.23 -6.19
C TRP A 117 -29.85 -29.79 -6.56
N GLY A 118 -29.16 -29.11 -5.64
CA GLY A 118 -28.45 -27.85 -5.90
C GLY A 118 -27.16 -28.12 -6.69
N ARG A 119 -26.91 -27.35 -7.75
CA ARG A 119 -25.85 -27.61 -8.74
C ARG A 119 -24.97 -26.41 -9.05
N ASN A 120 -23.83 -26.67 -9.68
CA ASN A 120 -22.94 -25.65 -10.25
C ASN A 120 -23.19 -25.42 -11.72
N ASN A 121 -24.23 -24.67 -12.05
CA ASN A 121 -24.58 -24.45 -13.44
C ASN A 121 -23.39 -23.94 -14.28
N ASN A 122 -23.32 -24.38 -15.55
CA ASN A 122 -22.32 -23.97 -16.55
C ASN A 122 -20.86 -24.30 -16.20
N MET A 123 -20.54 -25.60 -16.10
CA MET A 123 -19.16 -26.08 -15.89
C MET A 123 -18.47 -26.44 -17.21
N ILE A 124 -17.19 -26.12 -17.33
CA ILE A 124 -16.34 -26.67 -18.39
C ILE A 124 -15.80 -28.01 -17.93
N VAL A 125 -16.01 -29.05 -18.73
CA VAL A 125 -15.59 -30.44 -18.45
C VAL A 125 -14.91 -31.05 -19.68
N TYR A 126 -14.25 -32.18 -19.47
CA TYR A 126 -13.67 -33.01 -20.51
C TYR A 126 -14.42 -34.32 -20.63
N LEU A 127 -14.70 -34.71 -21.87
CA LEU A 127 -15.27 -36.00 -22.24
C LEU A 127 -14.15 -36.89 -22.79
N ILE A 128 -13.92 -38.03 -22.15
CA ILE A 128 -12.93 -39.02 -22.60
C ILE A 128 -13.65 -40.31 -22.96
N GLY A 129 -13.44 -40.80 -24.18
CA GLY A 129 -14.04 -42.03 -24.69
C GLY A 129 -13.66 -43.27 -23.86
N LEU A 130 -14.63 -44.15 -23.66
CA LEU A 130 -14.48 -45.45 -23.02
C LEU A 130 -14.49 -46.55 -24.08
N ASN A 131 -13.44 -47.39 -24.10
CA ASN A 131 -13.32 -48.46 -25.09
C ASN A 131 -14.28 -49.65 -24.84
N SER A 132 -14.76 -49.84 -23.61
CA SER A 132 -15.82 -50.79 -23.27
C SER A 132 -16.47 -50.44 -21.91
N PRO A 133 -17.81 -50.55 -21.77
CA PRO A 133 -18.52 -50.34 -20.49
C PRO A 133 -18.08 -51.30 -19.38
N GLU A 134 -17.70 -52.54 -19.75
CA GLU A 134 -17.34 -53.62 -18.81
C GLU A 134 -16.00 -53.36 -18.09
N VAL A 135 -15.19 -52.42 -18.59
CA VAL A 135 -13.90 -52.03 -18.01
C VAL A 135 -14.06 -51.04 -16.84
N ILE A 136 -15.25 -50.45 -16.67
CA ILE A 136 -15.51 -49.45 -15.63
C ILE A 136 -15.67 -50.14 -14.27
N THR A 137 -14.57 -50.20 -13.54
CA THR A 137 -14.50 -50.73 -12.17
C THR A 137 -14.12 -49.65 -11.16
N LEU A 138 -14.39 -49.87 -9.86
CA LEU A 138 -13.90 -49.00 -8.78
C LEU A 138 -12.37 -48.78 -8.85
N LYS A 139 -11.61 -49.82 -9.23
CA LYS A 139 -10.15 -49.75 -9.43
C LYS A 139 -9.79 -48.81 -10.57
N PHE A 140 -10.49 -48.90 -11.69
CA PHE A 140 -10.32 -48.00 -12.84
C PHE A 140 -10.63 -46.55 -12.47
N MET A 141 -11.75 -46.31 -11.78
CA MET A 141 -12.12 -44.97 -11.29
C MET A 141 -11.07 -44.36 -10.35
N ASN A 142 -10.55 -45.15 -9.40
CA ASN A 142 -9.55 -44.66 -8.45
C ASN A 142 -8.27 -44.17 -9.13
N LYS A 143 -7.92 -44.72 -10.31
CA LYS A 143 -6.80 -44.24 -11.12
C LYS A 143 -7.03 -42.82 -11.64
N PHE A 144 -8.24 -42.50 -12.10
CA PHE A 144 -8.57 -41.16 -12.61
C PHE A 144 -8.79 -40.13 -11.51
N LYS A 145 -9.30 -40.53 -10.34
CA LYS A 145 -9.51 -39.64 -9.18
C LYS A 145 -8.23 -38.97 -8.67
N ILE A 146 -7.06 -39.47 -9.06
CA ILE A 146 -5.76 -38.87 -8.74
C ILE A 146 -5.58 -37.53 -9.46
N ASP A 147 -5.85 -37.49 -10.76
CA ASP A 147 -5.56 -36.36 -11.65
C ASP A 147 -6.82 -35.57 -12.06
N TYR A 148 -8.00 -36.15 -11.88
CA TYR A 148 -9.28 -35.58 -12.30
C TYR A 148 -10.33 -35.68 -11.21
N GLU A 149 -11.27 -34.74 -11.23
CA GLU A 149 -12.57 -34.91 -10.61
C GLU A 149 -13.48 -35.63 -11.61
N PHE A 150 -14.08 -36.74 -11.19
CA PHE A 150 -14.93 -37.57 -12.04
C PHE A 150 -16.38 -37.38 -11.61
N TYR A 151 -17.20 -36.80 -12.48
CA TYR A 151 -18.58 -36.43 -12.16
C TYR A 151 -19.60 -37.44 -12.66
N GLY A 152 -19.29 -38.19 -13.72
CA GLY A 152 -20.29 -39.06 -14.30
C GLY A 152 -19.94 -39.63 -15.65
N ILE A 153 -20.92 -40.29 -16.25
CA ILE A 153 -20.81 -40.95 -17.55
C ILE A 153 -21.90 -40.40 -18.45
N THR A 154 -21.58 -40.26 -19.73
CA THR A 154 -22.53 -39.92 -20.79
C THR A 154 -22.35 -40.87 -21.97
N GLN A 155 -23.27 -40.87 -22.92
CA GLN A 155 -23.14 -41.64 -24.16
C GLN A 155 -23.38 -40.72 -25.35
N ASN A 156 -22.45 -40.72 -26.30
CA ASN A 156 -22.64 -40.03 -27.55
C ASN A 156 -23.78 -40.72 -28.34
N PRO A 157 -24.86 -40.01 -28.70
CA PRO A 157 -26.01 -40.62 -29.33
C PRO A 157 -25.75 -41.12 -30.76
N GLU A 158 -24.75 -40.55 -31.45
CA GLU A 158 -24.37 -40.90 -32.82
C GLU A 158 -23.47 -42.14 -32.85
N THR A 159 -22.37 -42.09 -32.09
CA THR A 159 -21.36 -43.17 -32.08
C THR A 159 -21.70 -44.31 -31.11
N LYS A 160 -22.69 -44.11 -30.23
CA LYS A 160 -23.07 -45.00 -29.12
C LYS A 160 -21.94 -45.26 -28.10
N ASN A 161 -20.82 -44.56 -28.22
CA ASN A 161 -19.70 -44.68 -27.30
C ASN A 161 -19.99 -43.98 -25.97
N TYR A 162 -19.68 -44.67 -24.88
CA TYR A 162 -19.70 -44.08 -23.54
C TYR A 162 -18.48 -43.17 -23.34
N MET A 163 -18.66 -42.10 -22.58
CA MET A 163 -17.60 -41.15 -22.26
C MET A 163 -17.65 -40.79 -20.78
N MET A 164 -16.47 -40.68 -20.18
CA MET A 164 -16.31 -40.15 -18.82
C MET A 164 -16.39 -38.63 -18.85
N VAL A 165 -17.08 -38.06 -17.87
CA VAL A 165 -17.20 -36.62 -17.65
C VAL A 165 -16.27 -36.21 -16.52
N LEU A 166 -15.21 -35.49 -16.87
CA LEU A 166 -14.06 -35.21 -16.02
C LEU A 166 -13.78 -33.71 -15.91
N ASN A 167 -13.15 -33.30 -14.81
CA ASN A 167 -12.65 -31.95 -14.63
C ASN A 167 -11.21 -32.01 -14.08
N ASP A 168 -10.33 -31.12 -14.54
CA ASP A 168 -8.93 -31.14 -14.09
C ASP A 168 -8.85 -30.94 -12.58
N ARG A 169 -7.96 -31.69 -11.94
CA ARG A 169 -7.66 -31.53 -10.52
C ARG A 169 -6.28 -30.93 -10.35
N CYS A 170 -6.16 -29.85 -9.58
CA CYS A 170 -4.86 -29.24 -9.39
C CYS A 170 -3.98 -30.18 -8.57
N LYS A 171 -2.79 -30.54 -9.07
CA LYS A 171 -1.86 -31.44 -8.38
C LYS A 171 -1.51 -30.95 -6.96
N LYS A 172 -1.38 -29.63 -6.78
CA LYS A 172 -1.07 -28.98 -5.49
C LYS A 172 -2.31 -28.85 -4.60
N CYS A 173 -3.42 -28.33 -5.13
CA CYS A 173 -4.61 -28.03 -4.32
C CYS A 173 -5.52 -29.23 -4.07
N LYS A 174 -5.44 -30.27 -4.91
CA LYS A 174 -6.37 -31.43 -4.90
C LYS A 174 -7.84 -31.06 -5.12
N TYR A 175 -8.10 -29.93 -5.78
CA TYR A 175 -9.40 -29.50 -6.28
C TYR A 175 -9.18 -28.56 -7.47
N THR A 176 -10.26 -28.21 -8.19
CA THR A 176 -10.22 -27.19 -9.25
C THR A 176 -9.97 -25.79 -8.68
N CYS A 177 -8.84 -25.15 -9.02
CA CYS A 177 -8.47 -23.83 -8.51
C CYS A 177 -8.17 -22.81 -9.62
N ASN A 178 -7.84 -21.56 -9.26
CA ASN A 178 -7.66 -20.47 -10.21
C ASN A 178 -6.60 -20.80 -11.29
N SER A 179 -5.52 -21.50 -10.94
CA SER A 179 -4.48 -21.89 -11.90
C SER A 179 -5.03 -22.75 -13.05
N ILE A 180 -5.99 -23.62 -12.77
CA ILE A 180 -6.66 -24.43 -13.79
C ILE A 180 -7.58 -23.55 -14.64
N HIS A 181 -8.30 -22.61 -14.02
CA HIS A 181 -9.18 -21.69 -14.75
C HIS A 181 -8.38 -20.78 -15.70
N PHE A 182 -7.18 -20.35 -15.33
CA PHE A 182 -6.28 -19.65 -16.23
C PHE A 182 -5.77 -20.56 -17.35
N GLN A 183 -5.29 -21.76 -17.01
CA GLN A 183 -4.77 -22.74 -17.98
C GLN A 183 -5.74 -23.01 -19.12
N ARG A 184 -7.04 -23.10 -18.83
CA ARG A 184 -8.10 -23.31 -19.83
C ARG A 184 -8.23 -22.19 -20.85
N ASN A 185 -7.74 -21.00 -20.54
CA ASN A 185 -7.88 -19.79 -21.33
C ASN A 185 -6.54 -19.28 -21.87
N PHE A 186 -5.44 -20.03 -21.79
CA PHE A 186 -4.12 -19.58 -22.30
C PHE A 186 -4.14 -19.12 -23.75
N LYS A 187 -4.96 -19.74 -24.60
CA LYS A 187 -5.15 -19.31 -26.00
C LYS A 187 -5.67 -17.87 -26.16
N ASN A 188 -6.31 -17.32 -25.13
CA ASN A 188 -6.84 -15.95 -25.11
C ASN A 188 -5.85 -14.94 -24.50
N TRP A 189 -4.75 -15.41 -23.90
CA TRP A 189 -3.74 -14.58 -23.22
C TRP A 189 -2.43 -14.53 -24.03
N THR A 190 -2.53 -14.37 -25.35
CA THR A 190 -1.36 -14.35 -26.23
C THR A 190 -1.03 -12.94 -26.71
N SER A 191 0.24 -12.60 -26.58
CA SER A 191 0.87 -11.39 -27.09
C SER A 191 1.44 -11.55 -28.50
N GLY A 192 1.52 -12.79 -28.99
CA GLY A 192 2.29 -13.14 -30.19
C GLY A 192 3.80 -13.28 -29.93
N ASN A 193 4.28 -13.09 -28.70
CA ASN A 193 5.65 -13.37 -28.28
C ASN A 193 5.67 -14.48 -27.23
N ASN A 194 6.37 -15.57 -27.53
CA ASN A 194 6.40 -16.77 -26.68
C ASN A 194 7.00 -16.51 -25.30
N ASP A 195 8.02 -15.66 -25.18
CA ASP A 195 8.67 -15.41 -23.89
C ASP A 195 7.75 -14.64 -22.94
N ILE A 196 7.01 -13.66 -23.46
CA ILE A 196 6.00 -12.91 -22.72
C ILE A 196 4.82 -13.81 -22.36
N ASP A 197 4.35 -14.62 -23.31
CA ASP A 197 3.23 -15.53 -23.09
C ASP A 197 3.58 -16.56 -22.02
N ASN A 198 4.79 -17.14 -22.07
CA ASN A 198 5.29 -18.07 -21.07
C ASN A 198 5.39 -17.39 -19.69
N PHE A 199 5.94 -16.17 -19.62
CA PHE A 199 6.04 -15.42 -18.37
C PHE A 199 4.66 -15.16 -17.75
N ILE A 200 3.69 -14.71 -18.55
CA ILE A 200 2.30 -14.52 -18.09
C ILE A 200 1.70 -15.85 -17.61
N GLN A 201 1.85 -16.92 -18.39
CA GLN A 201 1.33 -18.25 -18.04
C GLN A 201 1.94 -18.80 -16.75
N ASP A 202 3.24 -18.62 -16.51
CA ASP A 202 3.91 -19.08 -15.28
C ASP A 202 3.33 -18.41 -14.03
N THR A 203 3.04 -17.09 -14.10
CA THR A 203 2.36 -16.39 -13.00
C THR A 203 0.93 -16.91 -12.80
N GLN A 204 0.21 -17.17 -13.89
CA GLN A 204 -1.14 -17.73 -13.87
C GLN A 204 -1.19 -19.15 -13.30
N LEU A 205 -0.21 -20.01 -13.62
CA LEU A 205 -0.08 -21.36 -13.08
C LEU A 205 0.22 -21.37 -11.58
N SER A 206 0.89 -20.32 -11.09
CA SER A 206 1.23 -20.15 -9.68
C SER A 206 0.06 -19.61 -8.84
N ALA A 207 -0.90 -18.91 -9.48
CA ALA A 207 -2.05 -18.28 -8.83
C ALA A 207 -3.15 -19.30 -8.49
N HIS A 208 -3.03 -19.99 -7.35
CA HIS A 208 -4.02 -21.01 -6.95
C HIS A 208 -5.25 -20.45 -6.21
N LYS A 209 -5.02 -19.70 -5.12
CA LYS A 209 -6.09 -19.16 -4.26
C LYS A 209 -6.43 -17.72 -4.59
N ASN A 210 -5.41 -16.91 -4.87
CA ASN A 210 -5.55 -15.49 -5.13
C ASN A 210 -5.35 -15.21 -6.62
N ALA A 211 -6.42 -14.89 -7.34
CA ALA A 211 -6.34 -14.60 -8.76
C ALA A 211 -5.60 -13.28 -9.07
N LYS A 212 -5.46 -12.38 -8.08
CA LYS A 212 -4.79 -11.07 -8.24
C LYS A 212 -3.28 -11.17 -8.46
N GLU A 213 -2.69 -12.32 -8.14
CA GLU A 213 -1.25 -12.56 -8.30
C GLU A 213 -0.88 -12.95 -9.74
N ALA A 214 -1.86 -13.30 -10.57
CA ALA A 214 -1.65 -13.64 -11.96
C ALA A 214 -1.53 -12.38 -12.83
N LEU A 215 -0.55 -12.37 -13.72
CA LEU A 215 -0.46 -11.35 -14.75
C LEU A 215 -1.46 -11.61 -15.88
N GLU A 216 -1.90 -10.53 -16.50
CA GLU A 216 -2.82 -10.53 -17.62
C GLU A 216 -2.11 -10.03 -18.89
N TRP A 217 -2.41 -10.64 -20.04
CA TRP A 217 -2.24 -9.96 -21.32
C TRP A 217 -3.42 -9.03 -21.53
N ILE A 218 -3.17 -7.73 -21.67
CA ILE A 218 -4.21 -6.71 -21.72
C ILE A 218 -4.20 -6.07 -23.10
N PRO A 219 -5.29 -6.16 -23.88
CA PRO A 219 -5.38 -5.47 -25.17
C PRO A 219 -5.24 -3.95 -24.99
N TYR A 220 -4.46 -3.31 -25.87
CA TYR A 220 -4.07 -1.90 -25.71
C TYR A 220 -5.24 -0.92 -25.81
N ASP A 221 -6.27 -1.27 -26.57
CA ASP A 221 -7.52 -0.53 -26.73
C ASP A 221 -8.39 -0.50 -25.46
N ARG A 222 -8.01 -1.24 -24.41
CA ARG A 222 -8.67 -1.19 -23.09
C ARG A 222 -8.17 -0.04 -22.21
N PHE A 223 -7.23 0.77 -22.69
CA PHE A 223 -6.72 1.95 -22.01
C PHE A 223 -7.22 3.23 -22.66
N ASN A 224 -7.69 4.19 -21.86
CA ASN A 224 -8.04 5.54 -22.31
C ASN A 224 -7.38 6.61 -21.44
N ASN A 225 -7.42 7.86 -21.89
CA ASN A 225 -6.81 9.02 -21.20
C ASN A 225 -5.34 8.78 -20.83
N ILE A 226 -4.55 8.38 -21.83
CA ILE A 226 -3.12 8.06 -21.65
C ILE A 226 -2.33 9.37 -21.59
N GLU A 227 -1.78 9.68 -20.43
CA GLU A 227 -1.03 10.91 -20.15
C GLU A 227 0.42 10.58 -19.77
N LYS A 228 1.40 11.32 -20.32
CA LYS A 228 2.81 11.14 -19.94
C LYS A 228 3.07 11.77 -18.57
N ILE A 229 3.62 11.00 -17.62
CA ILE A 229 3.88 11.46 -16.24
C ILE A 229 5.35 11.39 -15.82
N GLY A 230 6.25 10.90 -16.68
CA GLY A 230 7.67 10.76 -16.36
C GLY A 230 8.59 11.58 -17.27
N ARG A 231 9.67 12.13 -16.70
CA ARG A 231 10.71 12.89 -17.43
C ARG A 231 11.29 12.07 -18.59
N PHE A 232 11.65 10.81 -18.34
CA PHE A 232 12.31 9.92 -19.30
C PHE A 232 11.43 9.43 -20.46
N GLY A 233 10.16 9.87 -20.59
CA GLY A 233 9.32 9.51 -21.74
C GLY A 233 8.81 8.07 -21.75
N ARG A 234 9.01 7.32 -20.67
CA ARG A 234 8.71 5.88 -20.59
C ARG A 234 7.55 5.52 -19.66
N VAL A 235 7.01 6.49 -18.92
CA VAL A 235 5.98 6.26 -17.92
C VAL A 235 4.76 7.13 -18.22
N PHE A 236 3.60 6.48 -18.25
CA PHE A 236 2.32 7.09 -18.55
C PHE A 236 1.30 6.69 -17.47
N ARG A 237 0.28 7.52 -17.28
CA ARG A 237 -0.93 7.21 -16.52
C ARG A 237 -2.05 6.94 -17.50
N ALA A 238 -2.91 5.98 -17.20
CA ALA A 238 -4.06 5.66 -18.05
C ALA A 238 -5.22 5.12 -17.20
N ASN A 239 -6.44 5.21 -17.73
CA ASN A 239 -7.59 4.50 -17.19
C ASN A 239 -7.72 3.13 -17.88
N TRP A 240 -7.86 2.08 -17.09
CA TRP A 240 -8.10 0.72 -17.56
C TRP A 240 -9.58 0.35 -17.37
N ILE A 241 -10.26 0.13 -18.49
CA ILE A 241 -11.73 -0.04 -18.55
C ILE A 241 -12.17 -1.37 -17.91
N ASP A 242 -11.45 -2.47 -18.19
CA ASP A 242 -11.81 -3.78 -17.64
C ASP A 242 -11.49 -3.89 -16.15
N GLY A 243 -10.36 -3.29 -15.76
CA GLY A 243 -9.78 -3.44 -14.44
C GLY A 243 -9.30 -4.86 -14.12
N CYS A 244 -8.73 -5.05 -12.93
CA CYS A 244 -8.00 -6.28 -12.58
C CYS A 244 -8.93 -7.43 -12.14
N ILE A 245 -8.54 -8.66 -12.48
CA ILE A 245 -9.19 -9.89 -12.01
C ILE A 245 -9.07 -10.02 -10.48
N PHE A 246 -10.11 -10.53 -9.82
CA PHE A 246 -10.05 -10.86 -8.39
C PHE A 246 -10.66 -12.20 -7.99
N GLU A 247 -11.62 -12.73 -8.72
CA GLU A 247 -12.30 -13.98 -8.37
C GLU A 247 -12.82 -14.72 -9.61
N TRP A 248 -12.87 -16.06 -9.51
CA TRP A 248 -13.57 -16.91 -10.46
C TRP A 248 -14.89 -17.42 -9.88
N ASN A 249 -16.00 -17.18 -10.57
CA ASN A 249 -17.31 -17.77 -10.24
C ASN A 249 -18.08 -18.26 -11.48
N GLY A 250 -17.37 -18.92 -12.39
CA GLY A 250 -17.86 -19.34 -13.70
C GLY A 250 -17.39 -18.41 -14.82
N ASN A 251 -17.13 -17.14 -14.49
CA ASN A 251 -16.38 -16.17 -15.29
C ASN A 251 -15.45 -15.37 -14.37
N TRP A 252 -14.44 -14.71 -14.94
CA TRP A 252 -13.56 -13.80 -14.19
C TRP A 252 -14.32 -12.55 -13.75
N LYS A 253 -14.35 -12.30 -12.44
CA LYS A 253 -14.84 -11.04 -11.85
C LYS A 253 -13.69 -10.05 -11.74
N ARG A 254 -13.99 -8.79 -12.03
CA ARG A 254 -13.02 -7.70 -12.15
C ARG A 254 -13.40 -6.48 -11.31
N TYR A 255 -12.40 -5.78 -10.78
CA TYR A 255 -12.56 -4.44 -10.22
C TYR A 255 -12.39 -3.41 -11.35
N LYS A 256 -13.50 -2.99 -11.95
CA LYS A 256 -13.54 -2.07 -13.09
C LYS A 256 -12.97 -0.68 -12.78
N ASP A 257 -12.73 0.09 -13.84
CA ASP A 257 -12.43 1.53 -13.82
C ASP A 257 -11.25 1.88 -12.91
N ARG A 258 -10.07 1.33 -13.23
CA ARG A 258 -8.84 1.58 -12.47
C ARG A 258 -7.89 2.52 -13.18
N ILE A 259 -7.28 3.41 -12.41
CA ILE A 259 -6.13 4.18 -12.86
C ILE A 259 -4.88 3.30 -12.71
N VAL A 260 -4.10 3.19 -13.78
CA VAL A 260 -2.89 2.39 -13.85
C VAL A 260 -1.71 3.24 -14.35
N THR A 261 -0.52 2.77 -14.01
CA THR A 261 0.74 3.28 -14.55
C THR A 261 1.21 2.34 -15.65
N LEU A 262 1.44 2.89 -16.83
CA LEU A 262 1.96 2.19 -18.00
C LEU A 262 3.45 2.52 -18.14
N LYS A 263 4.32 1.52 -18.03
CA LYS A 263 5.77 1.69 -18.15
C LYS A 263 6.31 0.92 -19.34
N ILE A 264 6.90 1.62 -20.31
CA ILE A 264 7.54 0.99 -21.48
C ILE A 264 8.71 0.13 -21.02
N LEU A 265 8.73 -1.15 -21.42
CA LEU A 265 9.81 -2.08 -21.13
C LEU A 265 11.06 -1.76 -21.96
N SER A 266 12.26 -1.96 -21.40
CA SER A 266 13.52 -1.63 -22.08
C SER A 266 13.97 -2.77 -22.99
N ASN A 267 13.83 -4.00 -22.49
CA ASN A 267 14.23 -5.21 -23.19
C ASN A 267 13.22 -6.34 -22.89
N SER A 268 12.62 -6.91 -23.94
CA SER A 268 11.73 -8.06 -23.81
C SER A 268 12.45 -9.35 -23.40
N GLU A 269 13.77 -9.45 -23.60
CA GLU A 269 14.56 -10.67 -23.30
C GLU A 269 14.71 -10.93 -21.79
N ASN A 270 14.51 -9.93 -20.92
CA ASN A 270 14.61 -10.11 -19.47
C ASN A 270 13.48 -9.43 -18.70
N ILE A 271 12.25 -9.75 -19.12
CA ILE A 271 11.03 -9.18 -18.54
C ILE A 271 10.91 -9.44 -17.04
N ALA A 272 11.36 -10.60 -16.55
CA ALA A 272 11.28 -10.96 -15.14
C ALA A 272 12.09 -10.00 -14.26
N LEU A 273 13.31 -9.61 -14.67
CA LEU A 273 14.10 -8.62 -13.92
C LEU A 273 13.45 -7.25 -13.91
N GLU A 274 12.89 -6.79 -15.03
CA GLU A 274 12.17 -5.52 -15.08
C GLU A 274 10.99 -5.52 -14.10
N PHE A 275 10.19 -6.60 -14.06
CA PHE A 275 9.10 -6.73 -13.09
C PHE A 275 9.60 -6.81 -11.64
N MET A 276 10.72 -7.46 -11.36
CA MET A 276 11.22 -7.57 -9.98
C MET A 276 11.62 -6.21 -9.38
N ASN A 277 12.11 -5.29 -10.22
CA ASN A 277 12.60 -3.98 -9.77
C ASN A 277 11.49 -2.93 -9.55
N GLU A 278 10.27 -3.14 -10.04
CA GLU A 278 9.20 -2.16 -9.85
C GLU A 278 8.65 -2.18 -8.42
N ILE A 279 8.42 -1.00 -7.85
CA ILE A 279 7.79 -0.88 -6.52
C ILE A 279 6.29 -1.10 -6.53
N ASN A 280 5.62 -0.87 -7.67
CA ASN A 280 4.17 -0.96 -7.85
C ASN A 280 3.75 -2.39 -8.15
N GLU A 281 2.60 -2.81 -7.63
CA GLU A 281 2.03 -4.12 -7.92
C GLU A 281 1.72 -4.24 -9.42
N PRO A 282 2.16 -5.31 -10.11
CA PRO A 282 1.91 -5.45 -11.53
C PRO A 282 0.56 -6.13 -11.77
N TYR A 283 -0.14 -5.71 -12.81
CA TYR A 283 -1.37 -6.36 -13.27
C TYR A 283 -1.17 -7.14 -14.56
N GLY A 284 -0.20 -6.75 -15.39
CA GLY A 284 -0.06 -7.40 -16.68
C GLY A 284 0.88 -6.69 -17.64
N ILE A 285 0.76 -7.08 -18.90
CA ILE A 285 1.54 -6.57 -20.02
C ILE A 285 0.58 -6.23 -21.14
N THR A 286 0.89 -5.16 -21.86
CA THR A 286 0.24 -4.78 -23.11
C THR A 286 1.31 -4.44 -24.16
N GLN A 287 0.91 -4.22 -25.40
CA GLN A 287 1.79 -3.75 -26.45
C GLN A 287 1.14 -2.59 -27.19
N ASN A 288 1.87 -1.49 -27.35
CA ASN A 288 1.39 -0.40 -28.18
C ASN A 288 1.36 -0.88 -29.66
N PRO A 289 0.22 -0.79 -30.35
CA PRO A 289 0.07 -1.34 -31.68
C PRO A 289 0.88 -0.57 -32.75
N GLU A 290 1.17 0.71 -32.53
CA GLU A 290 1.92 1.57 -33.46
C GLU A 290 3.43 1.39 -33.29
N LYS A 291 3.90 1.55 -32.05
CA LYS A 291 5.34 1.52 -31.72
C LYS A 291 5.89 0.12 -31.50
N LYS A 292 5.01 -0.89 -31.39
CA LYS A 292 5.32 -2.31 -31.15
C LYS A 292 6.12 -2.60 -29.86
N ASN A 293 6.28 -1.61 -28.99
CA ASN A 293 6.94 -1.77 -27.70
C ASN A 293 5.97 -2.40 -26.68
N TYR A 294 6.50 -3.32 -25.89
CA TYR A 294 5.79 -3.89 -24.76
C TYR A 294 5.80 -2.94 -23.57
N ILE A 295 4.70 -2.96 -22.82
CA ILE A 295 4.41 -2.01 -21.75
C ILE A 295 3.92 -2.80 -20.55
N MET A 296 4.57 -2.59 -19.41
CA MET A 296 4.12 -3.11 -18.13
C MET A 296 2.95 -2.28 -17.61
N VAL A 297 1.93 -2.97 -17.12
CA VAL A 297 0.74 -2.37 -16.51
C VAL A 297 0.84 -2.53 -14.99
N LEU A 298 0.99 -1.40 -14.30
CA LEU A 298 1.25 -1.31 -12.87
C LEU A 298 0.08 -0.64 -12.14
N SER A 299 -0.16 -1.04 -10.90
CA SER A 299 -1.06 -0.33 -9.99
C SER A 299 -0.54 1.09 -9.73
N ASN A 300 -1.42 2.08 -9.80
CA ASN A 300 -1.07 3.46 -9.45
C ASN A 300 -1.04 3.70 -7.92
N ASP A 301 -1.66 2.81 -7.12
CA ASP A 301 -1.95 3.03 -5.70
C ASP A 301 -1.47 1.89 -4.78
N LYS A 302 -0.93 0.79 -5.31
CA LYS A 302 -0.49 -0.36 -4.49
C LYS A 302 0.98 -0.64 -4.65
N CYS A 303 1.69 -0.58 -3.52
CA CYS A 303 3.09 -0.96 -3.45
C CYS A 303 3.21 -2.47 -3.26
N LYS A 304 4.12 -3.14 -3.99
CA LYS A 304 4.40 -4.57 -3.83
C LYS A 304 4.79 -4.94 -2.40
N LYS A 305 5.64 -4.11 -1.78
CA LYS A 305 6.17 -4.32 -0.42
C LYS A 305 5.14 -4.00 0.65
N CYS A 306 4.47 -2.84 0.55
CA CYS A 306 3.55 -2.37 1.58
C CYS A 306 2.13 -2.95 1.44
N LYS A 307 1.71 -3.31 0.22
CA LYS A 307 0.33 -3.69 -0.15
C LYS A 307 -0.73 -2.58 -0.03
N TYR A 308 -0.29 -1.33 0.19
CA TYR A 308 -1.09 -0.11 0.22
C TYR A 308 -0.28 1.06 -0.36
N THR A 309 -0.91 2.23 -0.51
CA THR A 309 -0.25 3.47 -0.96
C THR A 309 0.75 3.96 0.08
N CYS A 310 2.02 4.07 -0.28
CA CYS A 310 3.07 4.50 0.63
C CYS A 310 3.83 5.72 0.08
N ASN A 311 4.73 6.30 0.89
CA ASN A 311 5.47 7.52 0.51
C ASN A 311 6.23 7.34 -0.81
N ALA A 312 6.82 6.17 -1.05
CA ALA A 312 7.50 5.84 -2.31
C ALA A 312 6.59 5.97 -3.54
N ILE A 313 5.30 5.60 -3.43
CA ILE A 313 4.32 5.79 -4.51
C ILE A 313 4.02 7.27 -4.70
N HIS A 314 3.82 8.02 -3.61
CA HIS A 314 3.58 9.45 -3.69
C HIS A 314 4.76 10.21 -4.31
N PHE A 315 6.00 9.82 -3.99
CA PHE A 315 7.18 10.35 -4.66
C PHE A 315 7.18 10.02 -6.15
N GLN A 316 6.96 8.75 -6.52
CA GLN A 316 6.93 8.30 -7.91
C GLN A 316 5.92 9.08 -8.77
N GLN A 317 4.74 9.37 -8.22
CA GLN A 317 3.71 10.17 -8.88
C GLN A 317 4.11 11.63 -9.10
N ASN A 318 5.07 12.14 -8.32
CA ASN A 318 5.53 13.52 -8.32
C ASN A 318 6.98 13.70 -8.82
N PHE A 319 7.58 12.69 -9.46
CA PHE A 319 8.97 12.78 -9.95
C PHE A 319 9.24 13.95 -10.89
N VAL A 320 8.23 14.41 -11.64
CA VAL A 320 8.35 15.59 -12.50
C VAL A 320 8.69 16.87 -11.74
N ASN A 321 8.38 16.93 -10.44
CA ASN A 321 8.65 18.08 -9.58
C ASN A 321 10.07 18.08 -8.99
N TRP A 322 10.84 17.00 -9.16
CA TRP A 322 12.15 16.81 -8.52
C TRP A 322 13.27 16.70 -9.56
N THR A 323 13.40 17.74 -10.38
CA THR A 323 14.19 17.71 -11.61
C THR A 323 15.35 18.70 -11.58
N SER A 324 16.56 18.20 -11.82
CA SER A 324 17.84 18.92 -11.77
C SER A 324 18.42 19.30 -13.13
N ASP A 325 17.78 18.84 -14.20
CA ASP A 325 18.31 18.86 -15.57
C ASP A 325 19.49 17.93 -15.84
N ASN A 326 19.83 17.09 -14.87
CA ASN A 326 20.76 15.99 -15.03
C ASN A 326 20.08 14.65 -14.71
N ASP A 327 20.01 13.77 -15.72
CA ASP A 327 19.32 12.49 -15.62
C ASP A 327 19.93 11.55 -14.56
N ASP A 328 21.25 11.61 -14.33
CA ASP A 328 21.93 10.77 -13.33
C ASP A 328 21.60 11.25 -11.91
N ILE A 329 21.56 12.56 -11.68
CA ILE A 329 21.16 13.17 -10.40
C ILE A 329 19.67 12.91 -10.13
N ASP A 330 18.82 13.10 -11.12
CA ASP A 330 17.38 12.84 -11.01
C ASP A 330 17.13 11.38 -10.66
N LYS A 331 17.85 10.45 -11.31
CA LYS A 331 17.77 9.03 -11.00
C LYS A 331 18.24 8.73 -9.58
N PHE A 332 19.36 9.31 -9.14
CA PHE A 332 19.85 9.14 -7.77
C PHE A 332 18.82 9.63 -6.73
N ILE A 333 18.24 10.81 -6.94
CA ILE A 333 17.16 11.35 -6.09
C ILE A 333 15.97 10.39 -6.07
N GLN A 334 15.49 9.96 -7.24
CA GLN A 334 14.37 9.03 -7.36
C GLN A 334 14.63 7.71 -6.65
N ASP A 335 15.84 7.15 -6.73
CA ASP A 335 16.21 5.89 -6.06
C ASP A 335 16.11 6.02 -4.52
N THR A 336 16.56 7.16 -3.96
CA THR A 336 16.37 7.44 -2.51
C THR A 336 14.90 7.56 -2.14
N GLN A 337 14.10 8.23 -2.98
CA GLN A 337 12.67 8.43 -2.78
C GLN A 337 11.86 7.12 -2.88
N LEU A 338 12.21 6.23 -3.82
CA LEU A 338 11.57 4.91 -3.97
C LEU A 338 11.83 3.98 -2.79
N SER A 339 12.93 4.21 -2.06
CA SER A 339 13.27 3.48 -0.84
C SER A 339 12.47 3.94 0.38
N ALA A 340 11.93 5.17 0.33
CA ALA A 340 11.20 5.81 1.41
C ALA A 340 9.73 5.34 1.49
N HIS A 341 9.48 4.18 2.10
CA HIS A 341 8.11 3.65 2.23
C HIS A 341 7.29 4.29 3.35
N LYS A 342 7.79 4.22 4.59
CA LYS A 342 7.08 4.73 5.78
C LYS A 342 7.66 6.05 6.27
N ASN A 343 8.99 6.19 6.20
CA ASN A 343 9.73 7.35 6.65
C ASN A 343 10.36 8.02 5.42
N VAL A 344 10.30 9.36 5.39
CA VAL A 344 10.88 10.20 4.33
C VAL A 344 12.23 10.80 4.69
N LYS A 345 12.75 10.54 5.91
CA LYS A 345 13.99 11.15 6.42
C LYS A 345 15.20 10.99 5.48
N GLU A 346 15.28 9.86 4.78
CA GLU A 346 16.37 9.54 3.86
C GLU A 346 16.03 9.83 2.39
N ALA A 347 14.80 10.31 2.11
CA ALA A 347 14.39 10.69 0.77
C ALA A 347 14.96 12.06 0.42
N LEU A 348 15.82 12.11 -0.57
CA LEU A 348 16.39 13.37 -1.03
C LEU A 348 15.39 14.12 -1.91
N GLY A 349 15.40 15.44 -1.81
CA GLY A 349 14.70 16.33 -2.75
C GLY A 349 15.69 17.06 -3.65
N TRP A 350 15.28 17.35 -4.88
CA TRP A 350 15.85 18.50 -5.59
C TRP A 350 15.32 19.78 -4.95
N ILE A 351 16.21 20.70 -4.57
CA ILE A 351 15.85 21.96 -3.94
C ILE A 351 16.28 23.10 -4.88
N PRO A 352 15.34 23.87 -5.44
CA PRO A 352 15.70 25.01 -6.28
C PRO A 352 16.59 26.01 -5.52
N TYR A 353 17.65 26.50 -6.18
CA TYR A 353 18.68 27.30 -5.53
C TYR A 353 18.17 28.65 -5.00
N ASP A 354 17.13 29.20 -5.62
CA ASP A 354 16.44 30.43 -5.20
C ASP A 354 15.65 30.30 -3.88
N ARG A 355 15.51 29.08 -3.35
CA ARG A 355 14.89 28.83 -2.03
C ARG A 355 15.83 29.09 -0.86
N PHE A 356 17.04 29.57 -1.13
CA PHE A 356 18.06 29.86 -0.14
C PHE A 356 18.45 31.34 -0.14
N ASN A 357 18.68 31.89 1.06
CA ASN A 357 19.15 33.27 1.24
C ASN A 357 20.25 33.34 2.30
N ASN A 358 20.91 34.51 2.39
CA ASN A 358 22.02 34.77 3.31
C ASN A 358 23.11 33.69 3.24
N ILE A 359 23.55 33.38 2.01
CA ILE A 359 24.57 32.37 1.77
C ILE A 359 25.94 32.97 2.13
N GLU A 360 26.60 32.38 3.12
CA GLU A 360 27.87 32.86 3.64
C GLU A 360 28.87 31.72 3.79
N LYS A 361 30.12 31.95 3.38
CA LYS A 361 31.18 30.93 3.48
C LYS A 361 31.57 30.69 4.93
N ILE A 362 31.72 29.42 5.33
CA ILE A 362 32.12 29.03 6.69
C ILE A 362 33.49 28.36 6.66
N GLY A 363 34.36 28.76 7.58
CA GLY A 363 35.63 28.11 7.85
C GLY A 363 36.73 28.40 6.83
N ARG A 364 37.83 27.65 6.97
CA ARG A 364 39.09 27.85 6.22
C ARG A 364 39.15 27.05 4.91
N PHE A 365 38.17 26.19 4.64
CA PHE A 365 38.10 25.34 3.45
C PHE A 365 37.13 25.92 2.42
N ASP A 366 37.51 25.88 1.14
CA ASP A 366 36.88 26.70 0.10
C ASP A 366 35.46 26.29 -0.34
N LYS A 367 34.86 25.26 0.24
CA LYS A 367 33.65 24.58 -0.30
C LYS A 367 32.50 24.37 0.70
N VAL A 368 32.49 25.03 1.85
CA VAL A 368 31.40 24.92 2.85
C VAL A 368 30.78 26.30 3.14
N PHE A 369 29.46 26.37 3.14
CA PHE A 369 28.69 27.60 3.35
C PHE A 369 27.54 27.36 4.33
N ARG A 370 27.04 28.41 4.98
CA ARG A 370 25.73 28.43 5.65
C ARG A 370 24.75 29.15 4.75
N ALA A 371 23.50 28.73 4.81
CA ALA A 371 22.40 29.43 4.17
C ALA A 371 21.12 29.26 4.99
N ASN A 372 20.18 30.18 4.83
CA ASN A 372 18.82 30.04 5.32
C ASN A 372 17.98 29.37 4.23
N TRP A 373 17.27 28.30 4.57
CA TRP A 373 16.39 27.56 3.67
C TRP A 373 14.92 27.83 3.99
N ILE A 374 14.18 28.33 3.01
CA ILE A 374 12.80 28.80 3.22
C ILE A 374 11.80 27.65 3.39
N ASP A 375 11.95 26.56 2.62
CA ASP A 375 10.91 25.51 2.56
C ASP A 375 10.87 24.58 3.76
N GLY A 376 12.03 24.31 4.36
CA GLY A 376 12.19 23.23 5.32
C GLY A 376 12.06 21.83 4.70
N TYR A 377 12.32 20.79 5.50
CA TYR A 377 12.38 19.42 5.01
C TYR A 377 11.01 18.73 4.96
N ILE A 378 10.91 17.70 4.11
CA ILE A 378 9.70 16.91 3.91
C ILE A 378 9.40 16.10 5.17
N PHE A 379 8.19 16.20 5.71
CA PHE A 379 7.76 15.48 6.90
C PHE A 379 6.83 14.30 6.57
N LYS A 380 5.72 14.56 5.88
CA LYS A 380 4.75 13.53 5.49
C LYS A 380 3.91 13.96 4.30
N TRP A 381 3.27 13.00 3.65
CA TRP A 381 2.28 13.25 2.62
C TRP A 381 0.93 13.64 3.24
N ASN A 382 0.30 14.71 2.73
CA ASN A 382 -1.05 15.09 3.10
C ASN A 382 -2.04 14.70 1.99
N GLY A 383 -2.91 13.74 2.31
CA GLY A 383 -3.89 13.21 1.37
C GLY A 383 -5.04 14.17 1.01
N ILE A 384 -5.26 15.23 1.79
CA ILE A 384 -6.33 16.22 1.55
C ILE A 384 -5.87 17.21 0.48
N CYS A 385 -4.70 17.82 0.65
CA CYS A 385 -4.15 18.78 -0.32
C CYS A 385 -3.33 18.12 -1.44
N GLN A 386 -3.10 16.81 -1.36
CA GLN A 386 -2.27 16.04 -2.29
C GLN A 386 -0.87 16.66 -2.47
N ASN A 387 -0.23 17.02 -1.35
CA ASN A 387 1.11 17.59 -1.35
C ASN A 387 1.91 17.15 -0.12
N TRP A 388 3.22 17.36 -0.18
CA TRP A 388 4.14 17.12 0.93
C TRP A 388 4.03 18.23 1.98
N GLU A 389 3.73 17.85 3.23
CA GLU A 389 3.90 18.73 4.38
C GLU A 389 5.39 18.88 4.69
N ARG A 390 5.81 20.12 4.86
CA ARG A 390 7.18 20.48 5.24
C ARG A 390 7.22 21.12 6.62
N VAL A 391 8.33 20.93 7.30
CA VAL A 391 8.57 21.45 8.65
C VAL A 391 9.96 22.09 8.69
N ASN A 392 10.21 22.99 9.65
CA ASN A 392 11.46 23.73 9.83
C ASN A 392 11.73 24.69 8.66
N GLN A 393 10.70 25.48 8.33
CA GLN A 393 10.81 26.57 7.38
C GLN A 393 11.76 27.64 7.93
N ASN A 394 12.44 28.36 7.04
CA ASN A 394 13.42 29.41 7.36
C ASN A 394 14.59 28.95 8.27
N ARG A 395 14.98 27.69 8.14
CA ARG A 395 16.05 27.08 8.95
C ARG A 395 17.44 27.35 8.37
N ILE A 396 18.43 27.50 9.24
CA ILE A 396 19.85 27.52 8.86
C ILE A 396 20.31 26.09 8.50
N VAL A 397 20.92 25.95 7.32
CA VAL A 397 21.47 24.70 6.77
C VAL A 397 22.93 24.87 6.37
N THR A 398 23.65 23.77 6.28
CA THR A 398 25.01 23.72 5.71
C THR A 398 24.93 23.34 4.25
N PHE A 399 25.66 24.09 3.42
CA PHE A 399 25.93 23.80 2.02
C PHE A 399 27.32 23.23 1.92
N LYS A 400 27.46 22.06 1.30
CA LYS A 400 28.76 21.53 0.91
C LYS A 400 28.81 21.37 -0.60
N GLU A 401 29.64 22.19 -1.24
CA GLU A 401 29.90 22.09 -2.68
C GLU A 401 30.68 20.80 -2.97
N LEU A 402 30.19 20.06 -3.96
CA LEU A 402 30.75 18.78 -4.40
C LEU A 402 31.78 19.01 -5.51
N ASP A 403 32.74 18.10 -5.62
CA ASP A 403 33.75 18.11 -6.67
C ASP A 403 33.22 17.40 -7.92
N ASN A 404 32.85 18.19 -8.92
CA ASN A 404 32.31 17.68 -10.19
C ASN A 404 33.34 16.89 -11.04
N SER A 405 34.61 16.77 -10.63
CA SER A 405 35.69 16.29 -11.50
C SER A 405 35.82 14.76 -11.66
N LYS A 406 35.20 13.91 -10.80
CA LYS A 406 35.49 12.46 -10.83
C LYS A 406 34.32 11.49 -10.88
N ASN A 407 33.18 11.78 -10.26
CA ASN A 407 31.87 11.12 -10.44
C ASN A 407 30.95 11.65 -9.34
N ILE A 408 30.06 12.57 -9.69
CA ILE A 408 29.18 13.23 -8.72
C ILE A 408 28.31 12.25 -7.91
N ILE A 409 27.91 11.13 -8.52
CA ILE A 409 27.09 10.11 -7.85
C ILE A 409 27.85 9.42 -6.72
N LEU A 410 29.15 9.14 -6.92
CA LEU A 410 29.97 8.54 -5.86
C LEU A 410 30.20 9.50 -4.68
N GLU A 411 30.29 10.80 -4.93
CA GLU A 411 30.37 11.79 -3.87
C GLU A 411 29.05 11.89 -3.12
N LEU A 412 27.94 11.97 -3.85
CA LEU A 412 26.60 11.97 -3.27
C LEU A 412 26.34 10.73 -2.42
N MET A 413 26.74 9.54 -2.87
CA MET A 413 26.59 8.31 -2.07
C MET A 413 27.31 8.36 -0.72
N LYS A 414 28.44 9.07 -0.62
CA LYS A 414 29.19 9.21 0.64
C LYS A 414 28.54 10.21 1.58
N GLU A 415 28.01 11.30 1.03
CA GLU A 415 27.54 12.46 1.78
C GLU A 415 26.01 12.48 1.99
N ALA A 416 25.26 11.65 1.26
CA ALA A 416 23.79 11.63 1.28
C ALA A 416 23.17 11.32 2.65
N ASN A 417 23.89 10.61 3.51
CA ASN A 417 23.36 10.21 4.81
C ASN A 417 23.11 11.43 5.71
N GLY A 418 21.85 11.64 6.08
CA GLY A 418 21.44 12.81 6.88
C GLY A 418 21.31 14.12 6.09
N SER A 419 21.35 14.06 4.75
CA SER A 419 21.08 15.21 3.90
C SER A 419 19.60 15.37 3.59
N TYR A 420 19.19 16.60 3.31
CA TYR A 420 17.82 16.95 2.96
C TYR A 420 17.57 16.92 1.45
N GLY A 421 18.63 17.10 0.67
CA GLY A 421 18.50 17.23 -0.76
C GLY A 421 19.75 17.76 -1.43
N ILE A 422 19.59 17.99 -2.72
CA ILE A 422 20.63 18.44 -3.65
C ILE A 422 20.13 19.72 -4.31
N THR A 423 21.03 20.67 -4.50
CA THR A 423 20.81 21.86 -5.32
C THR A 423 22.00 22.07 -6.26
N GLN A 424 21.90 23.03 -7.17
CA GLN A 424 23.00 23.43 -8.03
C GLN A 424 23.15 24.95 -8.00
N ASN A 425 24.39 25.39 -7.78
CA ASN A 425 24.71 26.81 -7.90
C ASN A 425 24.53 27.24 -9.37
N PRO A 426 23.66 28.21 -9.67
CA PRO A 426 23.37 28.61 -11.04
C PRO A 426 24.55 29.29 -11.73
N GLU A 427 25.49 29.88 -10.97
CA GLU A 427 26.67 30.57 -11.48
C GLU A 427 27.81 29.60 -11.76
N THR A 428 28.19 28.79 -10.77
CA THR A 428 29.34 27.87 -10.88
C THR A 428 28.99 26.55 -11.54
N LYS A 429 27.70 26.20 -11.58
CA LYS A 429 27.18 24.87 -11.96
C LYS A 429 27.62 23.72 -11.06
N ASN A 430 28.22 24.03 -9.91
CA ASN A 430 28.55 23.03 -8.90
C ASN A 430 27.29 22.49 -8.21
N TYR A 431 27.23 21.18 -8.02
CA TYR A 431 26.20 20.58 -7.19
C TYR A 431 26.55 20.76 -5.71
N ILE A 432 25.51 20.98 -4.91
CA ILE A 432 25.62 21.23 -3.48
C ILE A 432 24.71 20.25 -2.77
N ILE A 433 25.24 19.62 -1.73
CA ILE A 433 24.44 18.84 -0.80
C ILE A 433 23.99 19.72 0.37
N VAL A 434 22.71 19.60 0.74
CA VAL A 434 22.08 20.40 1.79
C VAL A 434 21.98 19.55 3.04
N LEU A 435 22.69 19.97 4.09
CA LEU A 435 22.87 19.24 5.35
C LEU A 435 22.37 20.06 6.54
N ASP A 436 22.25 19.41 7.69
CA ASP A 436 22.08 20.12 8.96
C ASP A 436 23.21 21.11 9.22
N TYR A 437 22.86 22.28 9.75
CA TYR A 437 23.84 23.17 10.36
C TYR A 437 24.21 22.66 11.74
N ILE A 438 25.46 22.24 11.90
CA ILE A 438 26.02 21.72 13.14
C ILE A 438 26.88 22.80 13.77
N CYS A 439 26.67 23.07 15.06
CA CYS A 439 27.49 24.04 15.79
C CYS A 439 28.91 23.51 15.92
N GLU A 440 29.91 24.31 15.52
CA GLU A 440 31.33 23.92 15.57
C GLU A 440 31.80 23.60 17.00
N GLU A 441 31.33 24.37 17.99
CA GLU A 441 31.70 24.16 19.40
C GLU A 441 31.05 22.91 20.00
N CYS A 442 29.79 22.67 19.66
CA CYS A 442 28.99 21.62 20.28
C CYS A 442 29.02 20.29 19.53
N ASN A 443 29.29 20.30 18.23
CA ASN A 443 29.16 19.16 17.32
C ASN A 443 27.73 18.54 17.28
N TYR A 444 26.71 19.35 17.57
CA TYR A 444 25.28 19.06 17.38
C TYR A 444 24.49 20.37 17.18
N ILE A 445 23.19 20.27 16.85
CA ILE A 445 22.30 21.44 16.79
C ILE A 445 21.97 21.88 18.22
N CYS A 446 22.49 23.02 18.63
CA CYS A 446 22.34 23.53 20.01
C CYS A 446 21.37 24.72 20.10
N ASN A 447 21.06 25.15 21.33
CA ASN A 447 20.12 26.25 21.57
C ASN A 447 20.53 27.56 20.87
N ALA A 448 21.83 27.86 20.79
CA ALA A 448 22.35 29.03 20.08
C ALA A 448 21.92 29.06 18.60
N ILE A 449 21.88 27.90 17.93
CA ILE A 449 21.40 27.79 16.55
C ILE A 449 19.89 28.06 16.47
N HIS A 450 19.10 27.54 17.42
CA HIS A 450 17.66 27.78 17.47
C HIS A 450 17.31 29.24 17.76
N PHE A 451 18.11 29.92 18.59
CA PHE A 451 17.98 31.37 18.77
C PHE A 451 18.31 32.11 17.49
N GLN A 452 19.44 31.77 16.84
CA GLN A 452 19.87 32.41 15.59
C GLN A 452 18.81 32.33 14.48
N GLN A 453 18.11 31.19 14.37
CA GLN A 453 16.98 31.02 13.44
C GLN A 453 15.81 31.97 13.71
N ASN A 454 15.66 32.44 14.95
CA ASN A 454 14.54 33.24 15.41
C ASN A 454 14.91 34.68 15.76
N PHE A 455 16.09 35.19 15.40
CA PHE A 455 16.51 36.56 15.72
C PHE A 455 15.54 37.64 15.27
N VAL A 456 14.86 37.43 14.14
CA VAL A 456 13.79 38.31 13.65
C VAL A 456 12.63 38.47 14.65
N ASN A 457 12.39 37.48 15.52
CA ASN A 457 11.34 37.52 16.53
C ASN A 457 11.77 38.26 17.82
N TRP A 458 13.06 38.57 17.96
CA TRP A 458 13.66 39.17 19.16
C TRP A 458 14.10 40.62 18.94
N THR A 459 13.29 41.39 18.20
CA THR A 459 13.62 42.78 17.88
C THR A 459 12.86 43.79 18.74
N SER A 460 13.61 44.74 19.29
CA SER A 460 13.15 45.94 19.98
C SER A 460 12.97 47.14 19.05
N GLY A 461 13.48 47.04 17.81
CA GLY A 461 13.62 48.17 16.89
C GLY A 461 14.85 49.06 17.17
N ASN A 462 15.72 48.65 18.09
CA ASN A 462 17.02 49.30 18.35
C ASN A 462 18.15 48.28 18.16
N ASP A 463 19.04 48.58 17.21
CA ASP A 463 20.09 47.65 16.78
C ASP A 463 21.07 47.28 17.91
N ASP A 464 21.39 48.21 18.83
CA ASP A 464 22.31 47.95 19.94
C ASP A 464 21.70 47.02 20.98
N VAL A 465 20.42 47.21 21.31
CA VAL A 465 19.64 46.33 22.20
C VAL A 465 19.52 44.95 21.58
N ASP A 466 19.13 44.89 20.31
CA ASP A 466 18.90 43.64 19.60
C ASP A 466 20.20 42.85 19.49
N LYS A 467 21.31 43.53 19.16
CA LYS A 467 22.64 42.92 19.12
C LYS A 467 23.05 42.39 20.50
N PHE A 468 22.85 43.15 21.57
CA PHE A 468 23.17 42.67 22.91
C PHE A 468 22.37 41.41 23.29
N ILE A 469 21.07 41.39 22.98
CA ILE A 469 20.22 40.20 23.20
C ILE A 469 20.76 39.02 22.38
N GLN A 470 21.01 39.21 21.09
CA GLN A 470 21.54 38.19 20.19
C GLN A 470 22.89 37.65 20.67
N ASP A 471 23.80 38.50 21.13
CA ASP A 471 25.11 38.10 21.66
C ASP A 471 24.96 37.15 22.86
N THR A 472 24.03 37.43 23.79
CA THR A 472 23.76 36.51 24.90
C THR A 472 23.13 35.19 24.45
N GLN A 473 22.26 35.23 23.44
CA GLN A 473 21.61 34.05 22.88
C GLN A 473 22.60 33.14 22.13
N LEU A 474 23.61 33.72 21.47
CA LEU A 474 24.66 32.96 20.77
C LEU A 474 25.56 32.19 21.73
N LEU A 475 25.71 32.64 22.97
CA LEU A 475 26.47 31.93 24.01
C LEU A 475 25.66 30.79 24.65
N ALA A 476 24.35 30.75 24.44
CA ALA A 476 23.44 29.80 25.06
C ALA A 476 23.45 28.46 24.31
N HIS A 477 24.52 27.67 24.46
CA HIS A 477 24.66 26.38 23.78
C HIS A 477 23.83 25.26 24.44
N LYS A 478 24.18 24.91 25.69
CA LYS A 478 23.57 23.78 26.42
C LYS A 478 22.34 24.18 27.22
N THR A 479 22.33 25.39 27.76
CA THR A 479 21.25 25.89 28.62
C THR A 479 20.80 27.25 28.09
N VAL A 480 19.51 27.51 28.20
CA VAL A 480 18.89 28.81 27.82
C VAL A 480 18.94 29.83 28.96
N GLN A 481 19.43 29.43 30.14
CA GLN A 481 19.25 30.23 31.35
C GLN A 481 19.93 31.60 31.28
N GLU A 482 20.98 31.75 30.47
CA GLU A 482 21.75 32.99 30.34
C GLU A 482 21.39 33.76 29.07
N ALA A 483 20.52 33.21 28.22
CA ALA A 483 20.00 33.90 27.06
C ALA A 483 19.00 34.97 27.47
N LEU A 484 19.20 36.20 27.02
CA LEU A 484 18.22 37.26 27.20
C LEU A 484 17.11 37.17 26.16
N GLU A 485 15.93 37.60 26.55
CA GLU A 485 14.76 37.73 25.68
C GLU A 485 14.39 39.19 25.49
N TRP A 486 13.99 39.56 24.27
CA TRP A 486 13.13 40.73 24.10
C TRP A 486 11.71 40.36 24.52
N ILE A 487 11.17 41.06 25.51
CA ILE A 487 9.84 40.79 26.06
C ILE A 487 8.93 41.97 25.74
N PRO A 488 7.92 41.80 24.87
CA PRO A 488 6.99 42.89 24.56
C PRO A 488 6.28 43.39 25.82
N TYR A 489 6.21 44.72 26.00
CA TYR A 489 5.73 45.33 27.26
C TYR A 489 4.30 44.93 27.64
N TYR A 490 3.43 44.69 26.66
CA TYR A 490 2.06 44.23 26.90
C TYR A 490 1.95 42.83 27.51
N LYS A 491 3.07 42.09 27.62
CA LYS A 491 3.15 40.80 28.32
C LYS A 491 3.24 40.94 29.85
N PHE A 492 3.28 42.17 30.36
CA PHE A 492 3.29 42.48 31.78
C PHE A 492 1.97 43.06 32.24
N ASN A 493 1.39 42.48 33.30
CA ASN A 493 0.16 42.94 33.94
C ASN A 493 0.41 43.33 35.40
N ASN A 494 -0.51 44.09 36.01
CA ASN A 494 -0.45 44.50 37.41
C ASN A 494 0.89 45.19 37.76
N ILE A 495 1.29 46.16 36.93
CA ILE A 495 2.57 46.86 37.10
C ILE A 495 2.45 47.86 38.26
N GLU A 496 3.17 47.61 39.34
CA GLU A 496 3.15 48.41 40.57
C GLU A 496 4.54 48.95 40.89
N LYS A 497 4.64 50.22 41.29
CA LYS A 497 5.90 50.84 41.68
C LYS A 497 6.28 50.42 43.12
N ILE A 498 7.48 49.87 43.31
CA ILE A 498 7.93 49.30 44.60
C ILE A 498 9.17 49.97 45.21
N GLY A 499 9.80 50.94 44.54
CA GLY A 499 11.04 51.60 45.00
C GLY A 499 10.96 53.13 45.14
N GLY A 500 11.68 53.68 46.12
CA GLY A 500 11.64 55.10 46.52
C GLY A 500 12.07 56.13 45.47
N PHE A 501 12.89 55.76 44.47
CA PHE A 501 13.31 56.65 43.38
C PHE A 501 12.51 56.46 42.08
N GLY A 502 11.46 55.63 42.06
CA GLY A 502 10.62 55.43 40.86
C GLY A 502 11.26 54.67 39.71
N ARG A 503 12.35 53.95 39.95
CA ARG A 503 13.09 53.18 38.94
C ARG A 503 12.83 51.68 38.96
N VAL A 504 12.00 51.19 39.88
CA VAL A 504 11.76 49.76 40.08
C VAL A 504 10.27 49.50 40.24
N PHE A 505 9.76 48.56 39.44
CA PHE A 505 8.37 48.13 39.39
C PHE A 505 8.29 46.62 39.58
N ARG A 506 7.16 46.15 40.07
CA ARG A 506 6.78 44.75 40.17
C ARG A 506 5.68 44.48 39.16
N ALA A 507 5.73 43.36 38.46
CA ALA A 507 4.75 43.01 37.44
C ALA A 507 4.55 41.51 37.33
N ASN A 508 3.39 41.09 36.82
CA ASN A 508 3.12 39.70 36.44
C ASN A 508 3.49 39.51 34.97
N TRP A 509 4.43 38.62 34.68
CA TRP A 509 4.81 38.24 33.32
C TRP A 509 4.02 37.04 32.83
N ILE A 510 3.21 37.22 31.78
CA ILE A 510 2.26 36.22 31.30
C ILE A 510 2.98 34.97 30.75
N ASP A 511 3.99 35.16 29.89
CA ASP A 511 4.58 34.07 29.11
C ASP A 511 5.47 33.13 29.96
N GLY A 512 6.14 33.66 30.98
CA GLY A 512 7.13 32.92 31.75
C GLY A 512 8.45 32.69 31.00
N CYS A 513 9.42 32.08 31.67
CA CYS A 513 10.79 31.90 31.17
C CYS A 513 10.87 30.81 30.09
N ILE A 514 11.72 31.00 29.08
CA ILE A 514 12.13 29.90 28.19
C ILE A 514 12.78 28.76 28.99
N PHE A 515 12.45 27.52 28.62
CA PHE A 515 12.98 26.30 29.21
C PHE A 515 13.77 25.46 28.21
N GLU A 516 13.14 25.02 27.13
CA GLU A 516 13.78 24.20 26.09
C GLU A 516 13.13 24.41 24.73
N TRP A 517 13.85 24.03 23.67
CA TRP A 517 13.32 24.08 22.30
C TRP A 517 12.52 22.83 21.99
N ASN A 518 11.25 22.99 21.60
CA ASN A 518 10.43 21.88 21.13
C ASN A 518 10.54 21.73 19.60
N GLY A 519 11.22 20.67 19.16
CA GLY A 519 11.43 20.39 17.73
C GLY A 519 10.17 20.00 16.95
N ILE A 520 9.07 19.64 17.63
CA ILE A 520 7.79 19.28 16.99
C ILE A 520 7.00 20.55 16.65
N CYS A 521 6.81 21.45 17.61
CA CYS A 521 6.05 22.69 17.39
C CYS A 521 6.91 23.87 16.93
N GLN A 522 8.24 23.72 16.96
CA GLN A 522 9.22 24.72 16.51
C GLN A 522 9.09 26.02 17.29
N ASN A 523 8.98 25.88 18.60
CA ASN A 523 8.87 26.99 19.50
C ASN A 523 9.57 26.68 20.82
N TRP A 524 9.92 27.73 21.55
CA TRP A 524 10.45 27.62 22.89
C TRP A 524 9.33 27.24 23.86
N GLU A 525 9.51 26.13 24.56
CA GLU A 525 8.67 25.80 25.71
C GLU A 525 8.98 26.76 26.86
N ARG A 526 7.92 27.17 27.56
CA ARG A 526 8.00 28.13 28.64
C ARG A 526 7.50 27.56 29.95
N VAL A 527 8.14 27.95 31.04
CA VAL A 527 7.80 27.55 32.41
C VAL A 527 7.55 28.78 33.27
N ASN A 528 6.82 28.60 34.38
CA ASN A 528 6.45 29.68 35.29
C ASN A 528 5.62 30.80 34.64
N GLN A 529 4.58 30.44 33.90
CA GLN A 529 3.60 31.41 33.38
C GLN A 529 2.97 32.22 34.52
N ASN A 530 2.65 33.48 34.26
CA ASN A 530 2.13 34.44 35.25
C ASN A 530 3.03 34.65 36.48
N ARG A 531 4.35 34.46 36.32
CA ARG A 531 5.32 34.70 37.39
C ARG A 531 5.48 36.18 37.67
N ILE A 532 5.72 36.49 38.94
CA ILE A 532 6.04 37.83 39.41
C ILE A 532 7.51 38.14 39.10
N VAL A 533 7.75 39.28 38.45
CA VAL A 533 9.06 39.78 38.06
C VAL A 533 9.25 41.23 38.51
N THR A 534 10.50 41.65 38.59
CA THR A 534 10.88 43.02 38.88
C THR A 534 11.36 43.69 37.59
N LEU A 535 10.76 44.83 37.24
CA LEU A 535 11.17 45.67 36.11
C LEU A 535 12.01 46.85 36.61
N LYS A 536 13.26 46.96 36.17
CA LYS A 536 14.17 48.04 36.57
C LYS A 536 14.48 48.95 35.38
N ILE A 537 14.20 50.25 35.49
CA ILE A 537 14.49 51.24 34.45
C ILE A 537 16.00 51.37 34.23
N LEU A 538 16.42 51.18 32.98
CA LEU A 538 17.78 51.39 32.51
C LEU A 538 18.03 52.88 32.29
N SER A 539 19.18 53.37 32.75
CA SER A 539 19.50 54.81 32.77
C SER A 539 20.00 55.32 31.43
N ASN A 540 20.67 54.47 30.65
CA ASN A 540 21.18 54.81 29.32
C ASN A 540 21.06 53.62 28.35
N SER A 541 20.38 53.83 27.22
CA SER A 541 20.27 52.82 26.15
C SER A 541 21.60 52.59 25.41
N GLU A 542 22.54 53.53 25.43
CA GLU A 542 23.84 53.41 24.76
C GLU A 542 24.83 52.49 25.49
N ASN A 543 24.57 52.11 26.74
CA ASN A 543 25.47 51.29 27.57
C ASN A 543 24.73 50.20 28.36
N ILE A 544 23.73 49.57 27.74
CA ILE A 544 22.88 48.54 28.37
C ILE A 544 23.72 47.36 28.91
N ALA A 545 24.73 46.90 28.17
CA ALA A 545 25.62 45.80 28.59
C ALA A 545 26.28 46.06 29.96
N LEU A 546 26.74 47.28 30.23
CA LEU A 546 27.35 47.64 31.51
C LEU A 546 26.34 47.65 32.67
N GLU A 547 25.11 48.09 32.40
CA GLU A 547 24.04 48.04 33.41
C GLU A 547 23.68 46.59 33.77
N PHE A 548 23.67 45.68 32.79
CA PHE A 548 23.44 44.24 33.00
C PHE A 548 24.59 43.55 33.76
N MET A 549 25.85 43.82 33.42
CA MET A 549 27.01 43.21 34.09
C MET A 549 27.10 43.59 35.58
N ASN A 550 26.56 44.75 35.97
CA ASN A 550 26.57 45.22 37.34
C ASN A 550 25.37 44.70 38.18
N GLU A 551 24.44 43.96 37.59
CA GLU A 551 23.30 43.42 38.34
C GLU A 551 23.61 42.14 39.10
N ILE A 552 23.19 42.11 40.37
CA ILE A 552 23.34 40.95 41.26
C ILE A 552 22.23 39.91 40.99
N SER A 553 21.08 40.35 40.47
CA SER A 553 19.94 39.47 40.16
C SER A 553 20.00 39.02 38.71
N LYS A 554 19.73 37.74 38.47
CA LYS A 554 19.77 37.15 37.13
C LYS A 554 18.65 37.76 36.25
N PRO A 555 19.00 38.43 35.14
CA PRO A 555 18.02 38.97 34.23
C PRO A 555 17.42 37.90 33.33
N TYR A 556 16.15 38.07 32.98
CA TYR A 556 15.43 37.27 32.00
C TYR A 556 15.41 37.93 30.62
N GLY A 557 15.50 39.26 30.57
CA GLY A 557 15.36 39.97 29.30
C GLY A 557 15.24 41.47 29.45
N ILE A 558 14.88 42.10 28.33
CA ILE A 558 14.69 43.54 28.18
C ILE A 558 13.27 43.78 27.67
N THR A 559 12.64 44.84 28.16
CA THR A 559 11.41 45.39 27.60
C THR A 559 11.52 46.90 27.44
N GLN A 560 10.61 47.53 26.74
CA GLN A 560 10.52 48.98 26.64
C GLN A 560 9.11 49.44 26.94
N ASN A 561 8.96 50.38 27.88
CA ASN A 561 7.67 51.01 28.11
C ASN A 561 7.27 51.84 26.88
N PRO A 562 6.09 51.56 26.26
CA PRO A 562 5.70 52.22 25.03
C PRO A 562 5.37 53.70 25.19
N GLU A 563 4.98 54.15 26.39
CA GLU A 563 4.65 55.54 26.72
C GLU A 563 5.91 56.35 27.02
N THR A 564 6.78 55.85 27.90
CA THR A 564 7.97 56.60 28.34
C THR A 564 9.19 56.37 27.45
N LYS A 565 9.15 55.35 26.59
CA LYS A 565 10.28 54.86 25.76
C LYS A 565 11.49 54.39 26.58
N CYS A 566 11.37 54.28 27.89
CA CYS A 566 12.43 53.78 28.75
C CYS A 566 12.57 52.26 28.60
N TYR A 567 13.79 51.79 28.35
CA TYR A 567 14.11 50.38 28.47
C TYR A 567 14.12 49.95 29.94
N MET A 568 13.66 48.73 30.18
CA MET A 568 13.60 48.13 31.50
C MET A 568 14.18 46.72 31.45
N MET A 569 15.02 46.40 32.42
CA MET A 569 15.51 45.05 32.65
C MET A 569 14.46 44.25 33.42
N VAL A 570 14.23 43.01 32.99
CA VAL A 570 13.30 42.07 33.61
C VAL A 570 14.09 41.13 34.50
N LEU A 571 13.85 41.18 35.81
CA LEU A 571 14.60 40.46 36.83
C LEU A 571 13.69 39.48 37.58
N ASN A 572 14.27 38.38 38.08
CA ASN A 572 13.58 37.53 39.04
C ASN A 572 13.24 38.31 40.32
N ASP A 573 11.99 38.21 40.79
CA ASP A 573 11.57 38.76 42.07
C ASP A 573 12.18 37.92 43.21
N LYS A 574 13.45 38.19 43.54
CA LYS A 574 14.03 37.77 44.80
C LYS A 574 13.69 38.85 45.82
N CYS A 575 12.71 38.58 46.69
CA CYS A 575 12.65 39.27 47.97
C CYS A 575 14.06 39.20 48.59
N LYS A 576 14.66 40.36 48.84
CA LYS A 576 15.78 40.45 49.79
C LYS A 576 15.22 39.96 51.13
N ASN A 577 15.53 38.72 51.51
CA ASN A 577 15.36 38.28 52.89
C ASN A 577 16.40 38.97 53.77
#